data_AF-A0A7S4A1K2-F1
#
_entry.id   AF-A0A7S4A1K2-F1
#
_cell.length_a   1.000
_cell.length_b   1.000
_cell.length_c   1.000
_cell.angle_alpha   90.00
_cell.angle_beta   90.00
_cell.angle_gamma   90.00
#
_symmetry.space_group_name_H-M   'P 1'
#
loop_
_entity.id
_entity.type
_entity.pdbx_description
1 polymer ?
#
loop_
_entity_poly.entity_id
_entity_poly.type
_entity_poly.pdbx_seq_one_letter_code
_entity_poly.pdbx_strand_id
1 'polypeptide(L)'
;EASEKKKEKTKKTKKNRKKDGAPGPRRALQGCSLTGDLWSSPSGTTNHGNSDGWCYSELDQDVGCTESPRDCWETCLYYYGDDLVAIDWNDDGTCYCQNDCECMSDVGDDETYLITRDSRVGALPHECDDGVVTLYEDKSRGAG
;
A
#
# COMPACT_ATOMS: atom_id res chain seq x y z
N GLU A 1 35.12 28.75 33.16
CA GLU A 1 34.31 28.52 31.93
C GLU A 1 33.39 27.34 32.24
N ALA A 2 32.13 27.62 32.60
CA ALA A 2 30.96 27.60 31.71
C ALA A 2 30.63 26.17 31.25
N SER A 3 29.45 25.55 31.42
CA SER A 3 28.18 25.84 32.07
C SER A 3 27.40 24.51 32.10
N GLU A 4 26.41 24.40 32.99
CA GLU A 4 25.38 23.34 33.07
C GLU A 4 24.89 22.76 31.72
N LYS A 5 24.48 21.48 31.75
CA LYS A 5 23.09 21.13 31.36
C LYS A 5 22.58 19.86 32.04
N LYS A 6 21.39 20.05 32.61
CA LYS A 6 20.54 19.21 33.44
C LYS A 6 19.48 18.53 32.56
N LYS A 7 18.91 17.43 33.06
CA LYS A 7 17.61 16.82 32.67
C LYS A 7 17.65 16.07 31.31
N GLU A 8 16.91 15.00 31.08
CA GLU A 8 15.60 14.61 31.61
C GLU A 8 15.38 13.11 31.42
N LYS A 9 14.86 12.42 32.44
CA LYS A 9 14.33 11.06 32.31
C LYS A 9 12.96 11.16 31.62
N THR A 10 12.90 10.88 30.33
CA THR A 10 11.61 10.84 29.62
C THR A 10 10.89 9.54 29.96
N LYS A 11 9.90 9.69 30.84
CA LYS A 11 8.84 8.73 31.17
C LYS A 11 8.19 8.25 29.85
N LYS A 12 8.40 6.99 29.45
CA LYS A 12 7.54 6.33 28.44
C LYS A 12 6.17 6.11 29.08
N THR A 13 5.31 7.12 28.96
CA THR A 13 3.91 7.01 29.35
C THR A 13 3.23 6.08 28.35
N LYS A 14 2.90 4.85 28.78
CA LYS A 14 1.98 3.97 28.07
C LYS A 14 0.65 4.71 27.92
N LYS A 15 0.37 5.22 26.73
CA LYS A 15 -0.93 5.81 26.42
C LYS A 15 -1.86 4.67 26.06
N ASN A 16 -2.66 4.23 27.02
CA ASN A 16 -3.80 3.35 26.76
C ASN A 16 -4.72 4.06 25.77
N ARG A 17 -4.72 3.65 24.50
CA ARG A 17 -5.76 4.06 23.55
C ARG A 17 -6.95 3.13 23.73
N LYS A 18 -8.01 3.77 24.20
CA LYS A 18 -9.34 3.27 24.43
C LYS A 18 -9.88 2.68 23.12
N LYS A 19 -10.40 1.46 23.22
CA LYS A 19 -11.20 0.82 22.17
C LYS A 19 -12.53 1.56 22.12
N ASP A 20 -12.72 2.44 21.15
CA ASP A 20 -14.01 3.01 20.83
C ASP A 20 -14.26 2.72 19.34
N GLY A 21 -15.41 2.09 19.08
CA GLY A 21 -15.72 1.36 17.86
C GLY A 21 -15.83 2.20 16.59
N ALA A 22 -15.84 1.47 15.48
CA ALA A 22 -16.02 1.95 14.12
C ALA A 22 -17.23 2.90 13.96
N PRO A 23 -17.05 3.91 13.11
CA PRO A 23 -18.07 4.19 12.11
C PRO A 23 -17.40 4.42 10.75
N GLY A 24 -17.48 3.45 9.84
CA GLY A 24 -17.28 3.74 8.42
C GLY A 24 -18.54 4.41 7.88
N PRO A 25 -18.51 5.68 7.43
CA PRO A 25 -19.68 6.27 6.80
C PRO A 25 -19.80 5.69 5.39
N ARG A 26 -20.83 4.87 5.16
CA ARG A 26 -21.38 4.67 3.81
C ARG A 26 -21.94 6.01 3.33
N ARG A 27 -21.22 6.75 2.49
CA ARG A 27 -21.73 7.95 1.84
C ARG A 27 -21.14 8.10 0.44
N ALA A 28 -21.88 7.65 -0.55
CA ALA A 28 -21.59 7.88 -1.96
C ALA A 28 -21.77 9.36 -2.36
N LEU A 29 -20.98 9.78 -3.36
CA LEU A 29 -21.09 10.96 -4.25
C LEU A 29 -20.30 12.26 -3.95
N GLN A 30 -19.47 12.33 -2.92
CA GLN A 30 -18.42 13.37 -2.88
C GLN A 30 -17.10 12.66 -3.15
N GLY A 31 -16.44 12.95 -4.28
CA GLY A 31 -15.11 12.43 -4.56
C GLY A 31 -14.17 12.66 -3.37
N CYS A 32 -13.20 11.78 -3.19
CA CYS A 32 -12.28 11.86 -2.06
C CYS A 32 -11.58 13.24 -2.05
N SER A 33 -11.39 13.83 -0.87
CA SER A 33 -10.71 15.13 -0.75
C SER A 33 -9.19 14.89 -0.75
N LEU A 34 -8.55 15.04 -1.91
CA LEU A 34 -7.14 14.70 -2.09
C LEU A 34 -6.21 15.85 -1.70
N THR A 35 -5.09 15.55 -1.05
CA THR A 35 -4.08 16.53 -0.61
C THR A 35 -3.01 16.82 -1.67
N GLY A 36 -2.92 15.99 -2.72
CA GLY A 36 -1.88 16.07 -3.75
C GLY A 36 -0.50 15.59 -3.29
N ASP A 37 -0.36 15.10 -2.06
CA ASP A 37 0.87 14.49 -1.55
C ASP A 37 0.99 13.04 -2.04
N LEU A 38 1.59 12.86 -3.21
CA LEU A 38 1.68 11.57 -3.89
C LEU A 38 2.96 10.79 -3.56
N TRP A 39 3.95 11.46 -2.98
CA TRP A 39 5.32 10.94 -2.88
C TRP A 39 5.78 10.67 -1.45
N SER A 40 5.07 11.19 -0.46
CA SER A 40 5.39 10.91 0.94
C SER A 40 5.06 9.47 1.30
N SER A 41 5.90 8.86 2.13
CA SER A 41 5.60 7.57 2.74
C SER A 41 6.19 7.44 4.15
N PRO A 42 5.65 6.55 5.01
CA PRO A 42 6.22 6.28 6.32
C PRO A 42 7.60 5.60 6.26
N SER A 43 8.40 5.72 7.32
CA SER A 43 9.71 5.04 7.38
C SER A 43 9.57 3.52 7.34
N GLY A 44 10.49 2.84 6.64
CA GLY A 44 10.45 1.40 6.42
C GLY A 44 9.50 0.98 5.30
N THR A 45 9.13 1.94 4.45
CA THR A 45 8.34 1.72 3.24
C THR A 45 8.99 2.40 2.05
N THR A 46 8.72 1.88 0.87
CA THR A 46 9.10 2.45 -0.41
C THR A 46 7.84 2.90 -1.14
N ASN A 47 7.80 4.17 -1.53
CA ASN A 47 6.78 4.70 -2.44
C ASN A 47 7.31 4.55 -3.87
N HIS A 48 6.61 3.77 -4.69
CA HIS A 48 6.98 3.49 -6.07
C HIS A 48 6.45 4.56 -7.04
N GLY A 49 5.73 5.54 -6.52
CA GLY A 49 5.06 6.58 -7.29
C GLY A 49 3.78 6.07 -7.91
N ASN A 50 3.39 6.75 -8.99
CA ASN A 50 2.40 6.24 -9.91
C ASN A 50 3.00 4.99 -10.57
N SER A 51 2.62 3.82 -10.07
CA SER A 51 3.14 2.55 -10.53
C SER A 51 2.44 2.14 -11.82
N ASP A 52 3.15 1.43 -12.69
CA ASP A 52 2.57 0.74 -13.83
C ASP A 52 1.84 -0.52 -13.30
N GLY A 53 0.66 -0.35 -12.69
CA GLY A 53 -0.15 -1.42 -12.10
C GLY A 53 -0.21 -1.42 -10.57
N TRP A 54 -0.67 -2.53 -9.98
CA TRP A 54 -0.94 -2.69 -8.55
C TRP A 54 -0.43 -4.01 -7.97
N CYS A 55 -0.20 -4.04 -6.66
CA CYS A 55 0.31 -5.23 -5.96
C CYS A 55 -0.80 -6.26 -5.77
N TYR A 56 -0.70 -7.41 -6.42
CA TYR A 56 -1.68 -8.48 -6.21
C TYR A 56 -1.48 -9.20 -4.87
N SER A 57 -2.58 -9.36 -4.13
CA SER A 57 -2.71 -10.32 -3.03
C SER A 57 -4.16 -10.82 -2.93
N GLU A 58 -4.39 -11.95 -2.24
CA GLU A 58 -5.76 -12.46 -2.01
C GLU A 58 -6.64 -11.50 -1.18
N LEU A 59 -6.04 -10.54 -0.47
CA LEU A 59 -6.77 -9.64 0.43
C LEU A 59 -7.57 -8.58 -0.31
N ASP A 60 -6.91 -7.76 -1.13
CA ASP A 60 -7.46 -6.68 -1.96
C ASP A 60 -8.60 -5.88 -1.30
N GLN A 61 -8.39 -5.44 -0.05
CA GLN A 61 -9.47 -4.86 0.73
C GLN A 61 -9.63 -3.37 0.46
N ASP A 62 -10.73 -2.99 -0.19
CA ASP A 62 -11.20 -1.60 -0.27
C ASP A 62 -11.57 -1.08 1.15
N VAL A 63 -10.86 -0.04 1.61
CA VAL A 63 -11.14 0.67 2.87
C VAL A 63 -11.75 2.06 2.66
N GLY A 64 -12.07 2.40 1.42
CA GLY A 64 -12.71 3.63 0.98
C GLY A 64 -11.72 4.75 0.68
N CYS A 65 -12.23 5.99 0.77
CA CYS A 65 -11.47 7.19 0.45
C CYS A 65 -10.37 7.50 1.48
N THR A 66 -9.18 7.82 0.97
CA THR A 66 -8.11 8.47 1.75
C THR A 66 -7.52 9.64 0.96
N GLU A 67 -6.90 10.59 1.67
CA GLU A 67 -6.49 11.87 1.06
C GLU A 67 -5.14 11.81 0.33
N SER A 68 -4.38 10.73 0.52
CA SER A 68 -3.06 10.48 -0.08
C SER A 68 -2.67 9.00 0.01
N PRO A 69 -1.68 8.52 -0.78
CA PRO A 69 -1.11 7.18 -0.62
C PRO A 69 -0.58 6.92 0.79
N ARG A 70 -0.02 7.96 1.43
CA ARG A 70 0.43 7.88 2.83
C ARG A 70 -0.74 7.63 3.79
N ASP A 71 -1.85 8.34 3.62
CA ASP A 71 -3.04 8.17 4.48
C ASP A 71 -3.69 6.81 4.25
N CYS A 72 -3.64 6.29 3.02
CA CYS A 72 -4.00 4.92 2.69
C CYS A 72 -3.14 3.92 3.48
N TRP A 73 -1.81 4.08 3.46
CA TRP A 73 -0.91 3.26 4.28
C TRP A 73 -1.26 3.31 5.77
N GLU A 74 -1.43 4.50 6.35
CA GLU A 74 -1.75 4.64 7.78
C GLU A 74 -3.10 3.99 8.14
N THR A 75 -4.08 4.05 7.23
CA THR A 75 -5.39 3.40 7.37
C THR A 75 -5.27 1.88 7.31
N CYS A 76 -4.58 1.34 6.31
CA CYS A 76 -4.36 -0.09 6.19
C CYS A 76 -3.53 -0.63 7.36
N LEU A 77 -2.53 0.14 7.84
CA LEU A 77 -1.70 -0.25 8.96
C LEU A 77 -2.51 -0.34 10.26
N TYR A 78 -3.53 0.51 10.40
CA TYR A 78 -4.46 0.43 11.52
C TYR A 78 -5.28 -0.87 11.51
N TYR A 79 -5.70 -1.37 10.35
CA TYR A 79 -6.49 -2.60 10.23
C TYR A 79 -5.66 -3.88 10.30
N TYR A 80 -4.51 -3.91 9.62
CA TYR A 80 -3.71 -5.13 9.41
C TYR A 80 -2.41 -5.18 10.21
N GLY A 81 -1.92 -4.06 10.74
CA GLY A 81 -0.69 -4.03 11.53
C GLY A 81 0.52 -4.54 10.75
N ASP A 82 1.24 -5.51 11.32
CA ASP A 82 2.45 -6.07 10.71
C ASP A 82 2.17 -6.94 9.49
N ASP A 83 0.93 -7.38 9.29
CA ASP A 83 0.52 -8.15 8.12
C ASP A 83 0.36 -7.28 6.87
N LEU A 84 0.28 -5.95 7.01
CA LEU A 84 0.26 -5.03 5.86
C LEU A 84 1.59 -5.09 5.11
N VAL A 85 1.52 -5.43 3.82
CA VAL A 85 2.68 -5.49 2.92
C VAL A 85 2.66 -4.38 1.89
N ALA A 86 1.50 -4.07 1.31
CA ALA A 86 1.36 -3.02 0.32
C ALA A 86 0.03 -2.29 0.44
N ILE A 87 -0.05 -1.12 -0.17
CA ILE A 87 -1.30 -0.42 -0.46
C ILE A 87 -1.33 -0.05 -1.93
N ASP A 88 -2.51 -0.13 -2.51
CA ASP A 88 -2.80 0.38 -3.85
C ASP A 88 -3.78 1.54 -3.70
N TRP A 89 -3.38 2.73 -4.14
CA TRP A 89 -4.16 3.95 -3.98
C TRP A 89 -4.44 4.58 -5.33
N ASN A 90 -5.71 4.60 -5.72
CA ASN A 90 -6.11 5.14 -7.01
C ASN A 90 -6.10 6.67 -7.00
N ASP A 91 -5.93 7.28 -8.17
CA ASP A 91 -5.93 8.74 -8.33
C ASP A 91 -7.26 9.42 -7.92
N ASP A 92 -8.35 8.65 -7.84
CA ASP A 92 -9.65 9.07 -7.33
C ASP A 92 -9.75 9.07 -5.79
N GLY A 93 -8.71 8.55 -5.12
CA GLY A 93 -8.55 8.44 -3.67
C GLY A 93 -9.01 7.12 -3.06
N THR A 94 -9.47 6.16 -3.86
CA THR A 94 -9.84 4.83 -3.39
C THR A 94 -8.60 4.09 -2.90
N CYS A 95 -8.68 3.48 -1.72
CA CYS A 95 -7.57 2.84 -1.03
C CYS A 95 -7.82 1.35 -0.85
N TYR A 96 -6.86 0.54 -1.30
CA TYR A 96 -6.85 -0.90 -1.15
C TYR A 96 -5.67 -1.35 -0.28
N CYS A 97 -5.94 -2.28 0.64
CA CYS A 97 -4.94 -2.84 1.54
C CYS A 97 -4.51 -4.24 1.07
N GLN A 98 -3.21 -4.49 1.01
CA GLN A 98 -2.64 -5.78 0.61
C GLN A 98 -1.79 -6.40 1.71
N ASN A 99 -1.95 -7.70 1.94
CA ASN A 99 -1.15 -8.47 2.90
C ASN A 99 0.02 -9.22 2.24
N ASP A 100 0.11 -9.16 0.92
CA ASP A 100 1.26 -9.60 0.13
C ASP A 100 1.42 -8.70 -1.11
N CYS A 101 2.44 -8.97 -1.90
CA CYS A 101 2.59 -8.44 -3.26
C CYS A 101 3.22 -9.57 -4.08
N GLU A 102 2.41 -10.55 -4.46
CA GLU A 102 2.88 -11.81 -5.07
C GLU A 102 3.40 -11.57 -6.49
N CYS A 103 2.67 -10.72 -7.23
CA CYS A 103 2.95 -10.29 -8.58
C CYS A 103 2.32 -8.91 -8.81
N MET A 104 2.73 -8.23 -9.89
CA MET A 104 2.15 -6.96 -10.32
C MET A 104 0.99 -7.22 -11.27
N SER A 105 -0.21 -6.75 -10.95
CA SER A 105 -1.39 -6.85 -11.82
C SER A 105 -1.58 -5.56 -12.61
N ASP A 106 -2.21 -5.69 -13.78
CA ASP A 106 -2.54 -4.58 -14.69
C ASP A 106 -1.34 -3.69 -15.01
N VAL A 107 -0.18 -4.31 -15.29
CA VAL A 107 1.04 -3.56 -15.60
C VAL A 107 0.87 -2.71 -16.86
N GLY A 108 1.18 -1.43 -16.72
CA GLY A 108 0.95 -0.38 -17.72
C GLY A 108 -0.29 0.48 -17.45
N ASP A 109 -1.07 0.18 -16.42
CA ASP A 109 -2.06 1.08 -15.85
C ASP A 109 -1.37 2.10 -14.92
N ASP A 110 -1.50 3.39 -15.21
CA ASP A 110 -0.87 4.48 -14.48
C ASP A 110 -1.88 5.29 -13.65
N GLU A 111 -2.97 4.67 -13.20
CA GLU A 111 -3.96 5.32 -12.32
C GLU A 111 -3.72 5.00 -10.82
N THR A 112 -2.72 4.18 -10.51
CA THR A 112 -2.48 3.65 -9.14
C THR A 112 -1.14 4.07 -8.56
N TYR A 113 -1.16 4.49 -7.29
CA TYR A 113 0.02 4.79 -6.48
C TYR A 113 0.30 3.66 -5.50
N LEU A 114 1.54 3.19 -5.48
CA LEU A 114 1.92 2.02 -4.71
C LEU A 114 2.92 2.37 -3.60
N ILE A 115 2.64 1.89 -2.38
CA ILE A 115 3.61 1.87 -1.28
C ILE A 115 3.77 0.43 -0.79
N THR A 116 5.01 -0.03 -0.63
CA THR A 116 5.32 -1.38 -0.11
C THR A 116 6.18 -1.33 1.15
N ARG A 117 6.08 -2.37 1.99
CA ARG A 117 6.96 -2.54 3.16
C ARG A 117 8.34 -3.03 2.72
N ASP A 118 9.39 -2.28 3.06
CA ASP A 118 10.78 -2.61 2.66
C ASP A 118 11.23 -3.98 3.16
N SER A 119 10.72 -4.42 4.32
CA SER A 119 11.10 -5.70 4.93
C SER A 119 10.46 -6.92 4.25
N ARG A 120 9.55 -6.72 3.31
CA ARG A 120 8.77 -7.78 2.65
C ARG A 120 8.90 -7.70 1.13
N VAL A 121 8.97 -6.49 0.58
CA VAL A 121 9.12 -6.23 -0.85
C VAL A 121 10.37 -5.37 -1.03
N GLY A 122 11.48 -6.00 -1.45
CA GLY A 122 12.74 -5.30 -1.72
C GLY A 122 12.78 -4.63 -3.10
N ALA A 123 12.04 -5.19 -4.06
CA ALA A 123 11.77 -4.65 -5.39
C ALA A 123 10.40 -5.18 -5.82
N LEU A 124 9.73 -4.47 -6.73
CA LEU A 124 8.44 -4.93 -7.26
C LEU A 124 8.59 -6.31 -7.93
N PRO A 125 7.65 -7.24 -7.71
CA PRO A 125 7.67 -8.56 -8.31
C PRO A 125 7.40 -8.50 -9.82
N HIS A 126 7.41 -9.68 -10.45
CA HIS A 126 7.06 -9.82 -11.87
C HIS A 126 5.55 -9.62 -12.08
N GLU A 127 5.16 -9.37 -13.33
CA GLU A 127 3.77 -9.36 -13.77
C GLU A 127 3.05 -10.66 -13.40
N CYS A 128 1.78 -10.56 -13.01
CA CYS A 128 0.94 -11.73 -12.81
C CYS A 128 0.73 -12.44 -14.15
N ASP A 129 0.76 -13.78 -14.14
CA ASP A 129 0.39 -14.57 -15.32
C ASP A 129 -1.12 -14.40 -15.57
N ASP A 130 -1.48 -13.45 -16.44
CA ASP A 130 -2.85 -13.09 -16.83
C ASP A 130 -3.53 -14.15 -17.72
N GLY A 131 -3.04 -15.39 -17.71
CA GLY A 131 -3.61 -16.49 -18.47
C GLY A 131 -3.66 -16.25 -19.98
N VAL A 132 -2.91 -15.28 -20.54
CA VAL A 132 -2.61 -15.28 -21.97
C VAL A 132 -1.58 -16.38 -22.20
N VAL A 133 -2.09 -17.61 -22.15
CA VAL A 133 -1.52 -18.72 -22.90
C VAL A 133 -1.30 -18.18 -24.29
N THR A 134 -0.04 -18.01 -24.67
CA THR A 134 0.36 -17.86 -26.05
C THR A 134 -0.12 -19.11 -26.79
N LEU A 135 -1.37 -19.11 -27.24
CA LEU A 135 -1.92 -20.09 -28.19
C LEU A 135 -1.33 -19.90 -29.61
N TYR A 136 -0.13 -19.32 -29.69
CA TYR A 136 0.75 -19.13 -30.84
C TYR A 136 2.16 -19.01 -30.22
N GLU A 137 3.10 -19.96 -30.21
CA GLU A 137 3.35 -21.15 -31.01
C GLU A 137 4.17 -22.18 -30.17
N ASP A 138 3.56 -23.22 -29.58
CA ASP A 138 4.27 -24.51 -29.44
C ASP A 138 3.77 -25.44 -30.54
N LYS A 139 4.39 -25.28 -31.71
CA LYS A 139 4.23 -26.21 -32.83
C LYS A 139 5.53 -26.93 -33.12
N SER A 140 6.29 -27.34 -32.10
CA SER A 140 7.53 -28.11 -32.34
C SER A 140 7.91 -29.06 -31.20
N ARG A 141 6.95 -29.83 -30.66
CA ARG A 141 7.27 -31.18 -30.19
C ARG A 141 7.47 -32.09 -31.40
N GLY A 142 8.61 -32.79 -31.40
CA GLY A 142 9.12 -33.59 -32.49
C GLY A 142 8.16 -34.60 -33.10
N ALA A 143 8.35 -34.82 -34.39
CA ALA A 143 8.07 -36.08 -35.06
C ALA A 143 9.41 -36.83 -35.20
N GLY A 144 9.39 -38.12 -34.90
CA GLY A 144 10.56 -39.01 -34.97
C GLY A 144 10.94 -39.47 -36.38
#